data_AF-A0A2A6PHB8-F1
#
_entry.id   AF-A0A2A6PHB8-F1
#
_cell.length_a   1.000
_cell.length_b   1.000
_cell.length_c   1.000
_cell.angle_alpha   90.00
_cell.angle_beta   90.00
_cell.angle_gamma   90.00
#
_symmetry.space_group_name_H-M   'P 1'
#
loop_
_entity.id
_entity.type
_entity.pdbx_description
1 polymer ?
#
loop_
_entity_poly.entity_id
_entity_poly.type
_entity_poly.pdbx_seq_one_letter_code
_entity_poly.pdbx_strand_id
1 'polypeptide(L)' 'MPKKIEKGSRVTLSAEVTRVGDDGMVTVHVRGYHTPITLPEKYLSDIQPAPKEKPVGGRRKFYDRGD' A
#
# COMPACT_ATOMS: atom_id res chain seq x y z
N MET A 1 7.58 -23.70 6.30
CA MET A 1 8.36 -23.57 7.56
C MET A 1 8.77 -22.11 7.71
N PRO A 2 8.54 -21.45 8.85
CA PRO A 2 9.07 -20.11 9.10
C PRO A 2 10.61 -20.19 9.11
N LYS A 3 11.27 -19.34 8.32
CA LYS A 3 12.73 -19.21 8.37
C LYS A 3 13.11 -18.67 9.74
N LYS A 4 14.11 -19.29 10.38
CA LYS A 4 14.64 -18.82 11.66
C LYS A 4 15.25 -17.43 11.45
N ILE A 5 14.79 -16.44 12.20
CA ILE A 5 15.34 -15.09 12.17
C ILE A 5 16.52 -15.05 13.15
N GLU A 6 17.68 -14.58 12.68
CA GLU A 6 18.89 -14.46 13.49
C GLU A 6 19.29 -12.99 13.66
N LYS A 7 20.01 -12.65 14.74
CA LYS A 7 20.51 -11.29 14.96
C LYS A 7 21.37 -10.85 13.76
N GLY A 8 21.11 -9.65 13.26
CA GLY A 8 21.78 -9.12 12.05
C GLY A 8 21.12 -9.49 10.73
N SER A 9 20.09 -10.35 10.74
CA SER A 9 19.29 -10.62 9.54
C SER A 9 18.60 -9.34 9.03
N ARG A 10 18.54 -9.20 7.71
CA ARG A 10 17.75 -8.14 7.06
C ARG A 10 16.39 -8.70 6.66
N VAL A 11 15.33 -7.94 6.93
CA VAL A 11 13.95 -8.28 6.58
C VAL A 11 13.34 -7.16 5.75
N THR A 12 12.49 -7.52 4.79
CA THR A 12 11.69 -6.57 4.02
C THR A 12 10.27 -6.57 4.57
N LEU A 13 9.74 -5.38 4.87
CA LEU A 13 8.37 -5.21 5.31
C LEU A 13 7.56 -4.59 4.16
N SER A 14 6.41 -5.18 3.86
CA SER A 14 5.45 -4.59 2.93
C SER A 14 4.79 -3.37 3.57
N ALA A 15 4.74 -2.27 2.83
CA ALA A 15 4.10 -1.03 3.25
C ALA A 15 3.29 -0.42 2.11
N GLU A 16 2.22 0.28 2.45
CA GLU A 16 1.40 1.03 1.51
C GLU A 16 1.79 2.51 1.56
N VAL A 17 1.98 3.13 0.40
CA VAL A 17 2.23 4.58 0.33
C VAL A 17 0.92 5.32 0.55
N THR A 18 0.82 6.09 1.63
CA THR A 18 -0.39 6.84 1.97
C THR A 18 -0.31 8.30 1.56
N ARG A 19 0.92 8.85 1.41
CA ARG A 19 1.15 10.22 0.95
C ARG A 19 2.52 10.36 0.29
N VAL A 20 2.58 11.10 -0.81
CA VAL A 20 3.83 11.57 -1.43
C VAL A 20 3.86 13.09 -1.28
N GLY A 21 4.92 13.62 -0.68
CA GLY A 21 5.17 15.06 -0.54
C GLY A 21 6.00 15.58 -1.71
N ASP A 22 5.84 16.87 -2.02
CA ASP A 22 6.58 17.54 -3.10
C ASP A 22 8.06 17.79 -2.75
N ASP A 23 8.43 17.56 -1.49
CA ASP A 23 9.77 17.70 -0.90
C ASP A 23 10.60 16.40 -0.95
N GLY A 24 10.09 15.36 -1.63
CA GLY A 24 10.74 14.04 -1.70
C GLY A 24 10.54 13.20 -0.43
N MET A 25 9.61 13.60 0.45
CA MET A 25 9.21 12.81 1.61
C MET A 25 8.01 11.92 1.25
N VAL A 26 8.09 10.65 1.63
CA VAL A 26 7.03 9.66 1.40
C VAL A 26 6.56 9.13 2.73
N THR A 27 5.24 9.12 2.93
CA THR A 27 4.60 8.53 4.10
C THR A 27 4.06 7.16 3.73
N VAL A 28 4.47 6.14 4.48
CA VAL A 28 4.06 4.76 4.29
C VAL A 28 3.40 4.20 5.55
N HIS A 29 2.40 3.34 5.36
CA HIS A 29 1.81 2.56 6.43
C HIS A 29 2.35 1.13 6.37
N VAL A 30 3.15 0.75 7.37
CA VAL A 30 3.71 -0.59 7.50
C VAL A 30 2.72 -1.46 8.27
N ARG A 31 2.38 -2.64 7.75
CA ARG A 31 1.45 -3.56 8.42
C ARG A 31 1.97 -3.91 9.83
N GLY A 32 1.11 -3.73 10.83
CA GLY A 32 1.44 -3.98 12.24
C GLY A 32 1.90 -2.74 13.01
N TYR A 33 2.12 -1.60 12.35
CA TYR A 33 2.37 -0.33 13.00
C TYR A 33 1.05 0.44 13.19
N HIS A 34 0.89 1.02 14.38
CA HIS A 34 -0.30 1.83 14.68
C HIS A 34 -0.30 3.15 13.90
N THR A 35 0.87 3.74 13.67
CA THR A 35 1.03 5.04 13.02
C THR A 35 1.83 4.92 11.73
N PRO A 36 1.54 5.73 10.71
CA PRO A 36 2.35 5.79 9.50
C PRO A 36 3.72 6.39 9.78
N ILE A 37 4.68 6.10 8.89
CA ILE A 37 6.07 6.53 9.00
C ILE A 37 6.39 7.37 7.76
N THR A 38 6.97 8.56 7.97
CA THR A 38 7.44 9.42 6.89
C THR A 38 8.95 9.34 6.77
N LEU A 39 9.46 9.10 5.56
CA LEU A 39 10.88 9.00 5.26
C LEU A 39 11.20 9.56 3.87
N PRO A 40 12.45 9.97 3.62
CA PRO A 40 12.89 10.38 2.29
C PRO A 40 12.81 9.23 1.28
N GLU A 41 12.39 9.53 0.04
CA GLU A 41 12.21 8.56 -1.04
C GLU A 41 13.48 7.70 -1.29
N LYS A 42 14.67 8.28 -1.18
CA LYS A 42 15.96 7.59 -1.39
C LYS A 42 16.23 6.39 -0.47
N TYR A 43 15.46 6.25 0.61
CA TYR A 43 15.56 5.12 1.54
C TYR A 43 14.50 4.04 1.29
N LEU A 44 13.58 4.26 0.34
CA LEU A 44 12.66 3.24 -0.14
C LEU A 44 13.35 2.35 -1.18
N SER A 45 13.00 1.08 -1.19
CA SER A 45 13.51 0.08 -2.13
C SER A 45 12.38 -0.86 -2.53
N ASP A 46 12.46 -1.45 -3.72
CA ASP A 46 11.45 -2.39 -4.25
C ASP A 46 10.04 -1.78 -4.41
N ILE A 47 9.97 -0.57 -4.99
CA ILE A 47 8.71 0.13 -5.24
C ILE A 47 7.95 -0.59 -6.36
N GLN A 48 6.81 -1.18 -6.02
CA GLN A 48 5.90 -1.81 -6.98
C GLN A 48 4.74 -0.87 -7.32
N PRO A 49 4.22 -0.93 -8.57
CA PRO A 49 3.06 -0.11 -8.94
C PRO A 49 1.85 -0.46 -8.08
N ALA A 50 1.04 0.55 -7.75
CA ALA A 50 -0.19 0.34 -7.02
C ALA A 50 -1.08 -0.70 -7.73
N PRO A 51 -1.76 -1.58 -6.99
CA PRO A 51 -2.69 -2.52 -7.59
C PRO A 51 -3.72 -1.76 -8.44
N LYS A 52 -3.88 -2.14 -9.71
CA LYS A 52 -4.98 -1.59 -10.53
C LYS A 52 -6.29 -1.90 -9.82
N GLU A 53 -7.03 -0.87 -9.45
CA GLU A 53 -8.39 -1.03 -8.92
C GLU A 53 -9.18 -1.88 -9.93
N LYS A 54 -9.65 -3.05 -9.49
CA LYS A 54 -10.54 -3.84 -10.31
C LYS A 54 -11.82 -3.02 -10.46
N PRO A 55 -12.31 -2.77 -11.70
CA PRO A 55 -13.57 -2.07 -11.87
C PRO A 55 -14.64 -2.84 -11.10
N VAL A 56 -15.20 -2.19 -10.08
CA VAL A 56 -16.33 -2.72 -9.33
C VAL A 56 -17.48 -2.80 -10.32
N GLY A 57 -17.80 -4.03 -10.75
CA GLY A 57 -18.75 -4.30 -11.83
C GLY A 57 -20.04 -3.50 -11.62
N GLY A 58 -20.41 -2.72 -12.64
CA GLY A 58 -21.52 -1.79 -12.60
C GLY A 58 -22.80 -2.45 -12.11
N ARG A 59 -23.40 -1.86 -11.07
CA ARG A 59 -24.75 -2.19 -10.64
C ARG A 59 -25.67 -1.93 -11.85
N ARG A 60 -26.11 -2.98 -12.54
CA ARG A 60 -27.09 -2.86 -13.63
C ARG A 60 -28.33 -2.17 -13.04
N LYS A 61 -28.60 -0.94 -13.46
CA LYS A 61 -29.90 -0.30 -13.22
C LYS A 61 -30.91 -1.08 -14.07
N PHE A 62 -31.65 -1.97 -13.43
CA PHE A 62 -32.92 -2.42 -14.00
C PHE A 62 -33.85 -1.20 -13.95
N TYR A 63 -34.09 -0.59 -15.11
CA TYR A 63 -35.20 0.33 -15.27
C TYR A 63 -36.45 -0.53 -15.17
N ASP A 64 -37.18 -0.41 -14.06
CA ASP A 64 -38.57 -0.87 -14.06
C ASP A 64 -39.43 0.26 -14.63
N ARG A 65 -40.24 -0.10 -15.61
CA ARG A 65 -41.03 0.80 -16.44
C ARG A 65 -42.46 0.70 -15.92
N GLY A 66 -43.01 1.78 -15.38
CA GLY A 66 -44.45 1.91 -15.18
C GLY A 66 -44.86 2.63 -13.90
N ASP A 67 -45.26 3.89 -14.03
CA ASP A 67 -46.62 4.37 -13.75
C ASP A 67 -46.91 5.56 -14.67
#